data_AF-A0A7Y2ZFA7-F1
#
_entry.id   AF-A0A7Y2ZFA7-F1
#
_cell.length_a   1.000
_cell.length_b   1.000
_cell.length_c   1.000
_cell.angle_alpha   90.00
_cell.angle_beta   90.00
_cell.angle_gamma   90.00
#
_symmetry.space_group_name_H-M   'P 1'
#
loop_
_entity.id
_entity.type
_entity.pdbx_description
1 polymer ?
#
loop_
_entity_poly.entity_id
_entity_poly.type
_entity_poly.pdbx_seq_one_letter_code
_entity_poly.pdbx_strand_id
1 'polypeptide(L)' 'MKVSVLGSGSAGNAVLVVAGETRLLIDAGFSARDLARRLARVGCEPHAIDGILITHDHGDH' A
#
# COMPACT_ATOMS: atom_id res chain seq x y z
N MET A 1 -15.99 -2.45 -2.88
CA MET A 1 -14.62 -2.82 -2.47
C MET A 1 -13.71 -2.71 -3.68
N LYS A 2 -12.55 -2.05 -3.55
CA LYS A 2 -11.54 -1.89 -4.60
C LYS A 2 -10.20 -2.41 -4.07
N VAL A 3 -9.47 -3.13 -4.91
CA VAL A 3 -8.11 -3.62 -4.62
C VAL A 3 -7.18 -3.06 -5.68
N SER A 4 -6.01 -2.56 -5.28
CA SER A 4 -5.01 -2.02 -6.20
C SER A 4 -3.63 -2.50 -5.78
N VAL A 5 -3.02 -3.31 -6.63
CA VAL A 5 -1.66 -3.79 -6.43
C VAL A 5 -0.71 -2.64 -6.76
N LEU A 6 0.00 -2.12 -5.75
CA LEU A 6 0.97 -1.04 -5.91
C LEU A 6 2.34 -1.60 -6.29
N GLY A 7 2.65 -2.82 -5.84
CA GLY A 7 3.81 -3.59 -6.26
C GLY A 7 3.78 -5.01 -5.67
N SER A 8 4.48 -5.91 -6.33
CA SER A 8 4.62 -7.31 -5.91
C SER A 8 5.98 -7.84 -6.39
N GLY A 9 6.71 -8.52 -5.51
CA GLY A 9 8.02 -9.12 -5.78
C GLY A 9 9.16 -8.52 -4.94
N SER A 10 10.40 -8.94 -5.22
CA SER A 10 11.59 -8.66 -4.39
C SER A 10 11.98 -7.19 -4.25
N ALA A 11 11.40 -6.30 -5.07
CA ALA A 11 11.62 -4.85 -4.96
C ALA A 11 10.69 -4.18 -3.94
N GLY A 12 9.71 -4.91 -3.39
CA GLY A 12 8.71 -4.44 -2.44
C GLY A 12 7.29 -4.92 -2.77
N ASN A 13 6.54 -5.24 -1.73
CA ASN A 13 5.13 -5.58 -1.79
C ASN A 13 4.30 -4.45 -1.16
N ALA A 14 3.21 -4.09 -1.83
CA ALA A 14 2.22 -3.16 -1.30
C ALA A 14 0.90 -3.29 -2.07
N VAL A 15 -0.21 -3.40 -1.34
CA VAL A 15 -1.56 -3.47 -1.89
C VAL A 15 -2.47 -2.49 -1.16
N LEU A 16 -3.16 -1.62 -1.90
CA LEU A 16 -4.21 -0.78 -1.34
C LEU A 16 -5.55 -1.52 -1.41
N VAL A 17 -6.22 -1.66 -0.28
CA VAL A 17 -7.58 -2.17 -0.17
C VAL A 17 -8.50 -1.05 0.31
N VAL A 18 -9.54 -0.76 -0.47
CA VAL A 18 -10.56 0.25 -0.13
C VAL A 18 -11.92 -0.43 0.01
N ALA A 19 -12.52 -0.33 1.20
CA ALA A 19 -13.83 -0.88 1.51
C ALA A 19 -14.67 0.16 2.25
N GLY A 20 -15.63 0.77 1.54
CA GLY A 20 -16.37 1.91 2.06
C GLY A 20 -15.44 3.10 2.26
N GLU A 21 -15.42 3.66 3.47
CA GLU A 21 -14.54 4.77 3.85
C GLU A 21 -13.15 4.30 4.30
N THR A 22 -12.99 3.01 4.60
CA THR A 22 -11.75 2.43 5.11
C THR A 22 -10.76 2.12 3.98
N ARG A 23 -9.52 2.53 4.17
CA ARG A 23 -8.38 2.37 3.26
C ARG A 23 -7.24 1.72 4.04
N LEU A 24 -7.02 0.44 3.78
CA LEU A 24 -5.91 -0.32 4.35
C LEU A 24 -4.81 -0.48 3.31
N LEU A 25 -3.58 -0.25 3.74
CA LEU A 25 -2.39 -0.63 3.00
C LEU A 25 -1.88 -1.96 3.55
N ILE A 26 -1.86 -2.98 2.71
CA ILE A 26 -1.29 -4.28 3.03
C ILE A 26 0.16 -4.26 2.54
N ASP A 27 1.09 -4.38 3.47
CA ASP A 27 2.54 -4.21 3.30
C ASP A 27 2.95 -2.82 2.77
N ALA A 28 4.15 -2.40 3.14
CA ALA A 28 4.79 -1.14 2.79
C ALA A 28 6.25 -1.38 2.38
N GLY A 29 6.52 -2.43 1.62
CA GLY A 29 7.87 -2.86 1.21
C GLY A 29 8.64 -1.91 0.29
N PHE A 30 8.11 -0.71 0.04
CA PHE A 30 8.77 0.35 -0.72
C PHE A 30 9.12 1.52 0.19
N SER A 31 10.15 2.29 -0.19
CA SER A 31 10.38 3.59 0.46
C SER A 31 9.11 4.46 0.44
N ALA A 32 8.89 5.25 1.50
CA ALA A 32 7.72 6.12 1.62
C ALA A 32 7.51 7.03 0.39
N ARG A 33 8.62 7.52 -0.22
CA ARG A 33 8.58 8.35 -1.43
C ARG A 33 8.07 7.59 -2.66
N ASP A 34 8.40 6.31 -2.80
CA ASP A 34 7.93 5.50 -3.93
C ASP A 34 6.48 5.02 -3.69
N LEU A 35 6.17 4.66 -2.45
CA LEU A 35 4.81 4.31 -2.04
C LEU A 35 3.83 5.47 -2.30
N ALA A 36 4.18 6.71 -1.91
CA ALA A 36 3.37 7.89 -2.20
C ALA A 36 3.14 8.11 -3.70
N ARG A 37 4.18 7.91 -4.54
CA ARG A 37 4.04 7.97 -6.00
C ARG A 37 3.10 6.91 -6.55
N ARG A 38 3.13 5.69 -6.01
CA ARG A 38 2.25 4.58 -6.42
C ARG A 38 0.81 4.81 -5.98
N LEU A 39 0.60 5.30 -4.77
CA LEU A 39 -0.72 5.68 -4.24
C LEU A 39 -1.36 6.78 -5.10
N ALA A 40 -0.59 7.81 -5.47
CA ALA A 40 -1.07 8.88 -6.34
C ALA A 40 -1.57 8.36 -7.71
N ARG A 41 -0.91 7.34 -8.29
CA ARG A 41 -1.36 6.71 -9.55
C ARG A 41 -2.72 6.04 -9.46
N VAL A 42 -3.14 5.64 -8.25
CA VAL A 42 -4.45 5.01 -8.00
C VAL A 42 -5.46 5.98 -7.37
N GLY A 43 -5.11 7.26 -7.29
CA GLY A 43 -5.95 8.34 -6.75
C GLY A 43 -6.07 8.30 -5.23
N CYS A 44 -5.05 7.83 -4.52
CA CYS A 44 -5.01 7.79 -3.06
C CYS A 44 -3.87 8.67 -2.54
N GLU A 45 -4.18 9.52 -1.55
CA GLU A 45 -3.17 10.28 -0.81
C GLU A 45 -2.67 9.45 0.38
N PRO A 46 -1.37 9.49 0.73
CA PRO A 46 -0.84 8.73 1.87
C PRO A 46 -1.56 9.02 3.19
N HIS A 47 -2.00 10.25 3.41
CA HIS A 47 -2.70 10.67 4.63
C HIS A 47 -4.14 10.17 4.72
N ALA A 48 -4.68 9.57 3.65
CA ALA A 48 -6.01 8.96 3.65
C ALA A 48 -5.99 7.49 4.10
N ILE A 49 -4.81 6.88 4.29
CA ILE A 49 -4.68 5.50 4.76
C ILE A 49 -5.02 5.45 6.25
N ASP A 50 -5.98 4.59 6.61
CA ASP A 50 -6.46 4.43 7.99
C ASP A 50 -5.56 3.48 8.79
N GLY A 51 -4.85 2.58 8.11
CA GLY A 51 -3.97 1.63 8.75
C GLY A 51 -3.08 0.88 7.77
N ILE A 52 -1.99 0.34 8.31
CA ILE A 52 -1.05 -0.51 7.58
C ILE A 52 -1.08 -1.89 8.24
N LEU A 53 -1.28 -2.94 7.44
CA LEU A 53 -1.18 -4.32 7.88
C LEU A 53 0.09 -4.93 7.28
N ILE A 54 1.05 -5.31 8.12
CA ILE A 54 2.24 -6.03 7.70
C ILE A 54 1.94 -7.53 7.79
N THR A 55 2.15 -8.26 6.69
CA THR A 55 1.83 -9.68 6.61
C THR A 55 2.80 -10.56 7.39
N HIS A 56 4.10 -10.26 7.31
CA HIS A 56 5.19 -10.97 8.00
C HIS A 56 6.51 -10.15 7.98
N ASP A 57 7.57 -10.66 8.61
CA ASP A 57 8.80 -9.93 8.96
C ASP A 57 9.92 -9.96 7.89
N HIS A 58 9.56 -9.94 6.61
CA HIS A 58 10.53 -9.83 5.52
C HIS A 58 10.74 -8.38 5.09
N GLY A 59 11.96 -8.05 4.62
CA GLY A 59 12.34 -6.65 4.31
C GLY A 59 11.68 -6.05 3.06
N ASP A 60 11.04 -6.88 2.24
CA ASP A 60 10.23 -6.46 1.09
C ASP A 60 8.74 -6.29 1.43
N HIS A 61 8.38 -6.23 2.71
CA HIS A 61 7.02 -5.99 3.21
C HIS A 61 6.95 -4.77 4.13
#